data_AF-A0A0K0EXH0-F1
#
_entry.id   AF-A0A0K0EXH0-F1
#
_cell.length_a   1.000
_cell.length_b   1.000
_cell.length_c   1.000
_cell.angle_alpha   90.00
_cell.angle_beta   90.00
_cell.angle_gamma   90.00
#
_symmetry.space_group_name_H-M   'P 1'
#
loop_
_entity.id
_entity.type
_entity.pdbx_description
1 polymer ?
#
loop_
_entity_poly.entity_id
_entity_poly.type
_entity_poly.pdbx_seq_one_letter_code
_entity_poly.pdbx_strand_id
1 'polypeptide(L)' 'MELDKVHLRHCMLYEFQQGYNATEATKNLCNVLGEGVVDVRTVQRWFSKFRKGNFNFYDKPHIGRPSDFNDDI' A
#
# COMPACT_ATOMS: atom_id res chain seq x y z
N MET A 1 -4.44 10.64 -14.36
CA MET A 1 -3.12 10.51 -13.72
C MET A 1 -3.21 9.30 -12.80
N GLU A 2 -2.61 8.17 -13.16
CA GLU A 2 -2.44 7.10 -12.19
C GLU A 2 -1.41 7.59 -11.16
N LEU A 3 -1.86 7.78 -9.92
CA LEU A 3 -0.94 8.02 -8.84
C LEU A 3 -0.15 6.71 -8.63
N ASP A 4 1.17 6.76 -8.82
CA ASP A 4 2.02 5.59 -8.64
C ASP A 4 1.79 4.99 -7.24
N LYS A 5 1.44 3.70 -7.18
CA LYS A 5 1.23 2.97 -5.92
C LYS A 5 2.43 3.11 -5.00
N VAL A 6 3.64 3.17 -5.56
CA VAL A 6 4.87 3.36 -4.78
C VAL A 6 4.90 4.76 -4.16
N HIS A 7 4.55 5.80 -4.91
CA HIS A 7 4.44 7.17 -4.39
C HIS A 7 3.46 7.24 -3.21
N LEU A 8 2.27 6.64 -3.37
CA LEU A 8 1.26 6.61 -2.31
C LEU A 8 1.75 5.93 -1.03
N ARG A 9 2.51 4.84 -1.17
CA ARG A 9 3.11 4.12 -0.05
C ARG A 9 4.17 4.95 0.67
N HIS A 10 4.95 5.77 -0.04
CA HIS A 10 5.87 6.72 0.58
C HIS A 10 5.13 7.81 1.35
N CYS A 11 4.04 8.35 0.81
CA CYS A 11 3.20 9.32 1.53
C CYS A 11 2.61 8.70 2.82
N MET A 12 2.16 7.44 2.77
CA MET A 12 1.74 6.73 3.98
C MET A 12 2.87 6.56 5.00
N LEU A 13 4.11 6.30 4.55
CA LEU A 13 5.25 6.22 5.47
C LEU A 13 5.51 7.57 6.15
N TYR A 14 5.44 8.66 5.40
CA TYR A 14 5.62 10.01 5.93
C TYR A 14 4.60 10.32 7.03
N GLU A 15 3.31 10.05 6.81
CA GLU A 15 2.26 10.21 7.84
C GLU A 15 2.50 9.31 9.06
N PHE A 16 2.98 8.08 8.85
CA PHE A 16 3.34 7.17 9.94
C PHE A 16 4.50 7.71 10.79
N GLN A 17 5.53 8.27 10.16
CA GLN A 17 6.69 8.85 10.85
C GLN A 17 6.34 10.12 11.63
N GLN A 18 5.34 10.89 11.18
CA GLN A 18 4.78 12.01 11.93
C GLN A 18 3.98 11.57 13.17
N GLY A 19 3.66 10.27 13.29
CA GLY A 19 2.94 9.73 14.44
C GLY A 19 1.41 9.80 14.34
N TYR A 20 0.87 10.13 13.17
CA TYR A 20 -0.58 10.12 12.95
C TYR A 20 -1.14 8.70 13.02
N ASN A 21 -2.42 8.58 13.39
CA ASN A 21 -3.13 7.31 13.25
C ASN A 21 -3.62 7.10 11.82
N ALA A 22 -4.05 5.88 11.47
CA ALA A 22 -4.44 5.55 10.10
C ALA A 22 -5.62 6.39 9.58
N THR A 23 -6.57 6.76 10.44
CA THR A 23 -7.73 7.57 10.06
C THR A 23 -7.32 9.01 9.76
N GLU A 24 -6.46 9.60 10.59
CA GLU A 24 -5.89 10.94 10.37
C GLU A 24 -5.04 10.97 9.09
N ALA A 25 -4.13 10.01 8.94
CA ALA A 25 -3.30 9.87 7.75
C ALA A 25 -4.15 9.75 6.48
N THR A 26 -5.25 8.97 6.50
CA THR A 26 -6.16 8.85 5.35
C THR A 26 -6.78 10.20 4.99
N LYS A 27 -7.26 10.96 5.98
CA LYS A 27 -7.83 12.30 5.75
C LYS A 27 -6.78 13.25 5.17
N ASN A 28 -5.58 13.29 5.75
CA ASN A 28 -4.48 14.13 5.27
C ASN A 28 -4.12 13.79 3.82
N LEU A 29 -3.98 12.49 3.50
CA LEU A 29 -3.69 12.03 2.15
C LEU A 29 -4.79 12.38 1.15
N CYS A 30 -6.06 12.15 1.49
CA CYS A 30 -7.19 12.50 0.63
C CYS A 30 -7.33 14.01 0.43
N ASN A 31 -7.01 14.83 1.44
CA ASN A 31 -7.02 16.29 1.31
C ASN A 31 -5.95 16.81 0.35
N VAL A 32 -4.76 16.18 0.31
CA VAL A 32 -3.62 16.63 -0.51
C VAL A 32 -3.64 16.01 -1.91
N LEU A 33 -3.90 14.71 -2.00
CA LEU A 33 -3.76 13.92 -3.24
C LEU A 33 -5.08 13.78 -4.02
N GLY A 34 -6.21 14.06 -3.38
CA GLY A 34 -7.55 13.91 -3.95
C GLY A 34 -8.43 12.95 -3.16
N GLU A 35 -9.72 13.23 -3.16
CA GLU A 35 -10.70 12.40 -2.47
C GLU A 35 -10.74 10.98 -3.04
N GLY A 36 -10.79 9.98 -2.15
CA GLY A 36 -10.88 8.57 -2.54
C GLY A 36 -9.59 7.94 -3.06
N VAL A 37 -8.45 8.65 -3.01
CA VAL A 37 -7.14 8.10 -3.42
C VAL A 37 -6.72 6.92 -2.55
N VAL A 38 -7.06 6.94 -1.27
CA VAL A 38 -6.77 5.86 -0.31
C VAL A 38 -7.97 5.53 0.56
N ASP A 39 -8.14 4.24 0.83
CA ASP A 39 -9.03 3.76 1.88
C ASP A 39 -8.28 3.54 3.20
N VAL A 40 -8.98 3.75 4.32
CA VAL A 40 -8.41 3.58 5.67
C VAL A 40 -7.85 2.17 5.88
N ARG A 41 -8.48 1.13 5.33
CA ARG A 41 -7.97 -0.25 5.44
C ARG A 41 -6.63 -0.42 4.74
N THR A 42 -6.40 0.29 3.64
CA THR A 42 -5.13 0.28 2.92
C THR A 42 -4.03 0.91 3.77
N VAL A 43 -4.32 2.07 4.37
CA VAL A 43 -3.38 2.77 5.28
C VAL A 43 -3.05 1.90 6.49
N GLN A 44 -4.06 1.28 7.12
CA GLN A 44 -3.86 0.34 8.24
C GLN A 44 -2.94 -0.84 7.88
N ARG A 45 -3.12 -1.42 6.69
CA ARG A 45 -2.29 -2.52 6.19
C ARG A 45 -0.83 -2.08 6.03
N TRP A 46 -0.58 -0.89 5.52
CA TRP A 46 0.76 -0.33 5.39
C TRP A 46 1.39 0.03 6.73
N PHE A 47 0.64 0.66 7.64
CA PHE A 47 1.13 0.94 8.99
C PHE A 47 1.51 -0.33 9.74
N SER A 48 0.75 -1.42 9.54
CA SER A 48 1.09 -2.74 10.09
C SER A 48 2.40 -3.30 9.52
N LYS A 49 2.76 -2.98 8.27
CA LYS A 49 4.07 -3.32 7.69
C LYS A 49 5.18 -2.44 8.27
N PHE A 50 4.96 -1.14 8.39
CA PHE A 50 5.94 -0.19 8.93
C PHE A 50 6.29 -0.47 10.39
N ARG A 51 5.29 -0.83 11.22
CA ARG A 51 5.53 -1.30 12.60
C ARG A 51 6.41 -2.54 12.69
N LYS A 52 6.44 -3.36 11.63
CA LYS A 52 7.32 -4.53 11.51
C LYS A 52 8.66 -4.22 10.86
N GLY A 53 8.97 -2.94 10.62
CA GLY A 53 10.18 -2.50 9.93
C GLY A 53 10.22 -2.84 8.43
N ASN A 54 9.09 -3.19 7.83
CA ASN A 54 9.04 -3.52 6.40
C ASN A 54 8.72 -2.27 5.57
N PHE A 55 9.75 -1.75 4.92
CA PHE A 55 9.69 -0.59 4.02
C PHE A 55 9.79 -0.97 2.54
N ASN A 56 9.54 -2.24 2.18
CA ASN A 56 9.44 -2.63 0.78
C ASN A 56 8.10 -2.16 0.21
N PHE A 57 8.18 -1.13 -0.64
CA PHE A 57 7.03 -0.51 -1.30
C PHE A 57 6.63 -1.19 -2.60
N TYR A 58 7.33 -2.23 -3.04
CA TYR A 58 6.96 -2.97 -4.24
C TYR A 58 6.05 -4.15 -3.87
N ASP A 59 5.13 -4.45 -4.78
CA ASP A 59 4.37 -5.68 -4.66
C ASP A 59 5.33 -6.86 -4.87
N LYS A 60 5.17 -7.90 -4.03
CA LYS A 60 5.89 -9.14 -4.27
C LYS A 60 5.46 -9.66 -5.65
N PRO A 61 6.39 -10.21 -6.45
CA PRO A 61 6.03 -10.83 -7.71
C PRO A 61 4.92 -11.84 -7.43
N HIS A 62 3.79 -11.70 -8.14
CA HIS A 62 2.71 -12.66 -8.05
C HIS A 62 3.17 -13.89 -8.82
N ILE A 63 3.83 -14.81 -8.11
CA ILE A 63 3.99 -16.16 -8.63
C ILE A 63 2.57 -16.71 -8.69
N GLY A 64 2.05 -16.89 -9.90
CA GLY A 64 0.75 -17.50 -10.13
C GLY A 64 0.70 -18.88 -9.50
N ARG A 65 -0.52 -19.42 -9.34
CA ARG A 65 -0.67 -20.84 -9.02
C ARG A 65 -0.01 -21.63 -10.17
N PRO A 66 0.85 -22.62 -9.91
CA PRO A 66 1.36 -23.50 -10.95
C PRO A 66 0.17 -24.09 -11.69
N SER A 67 0.12 -23.87 -13.01
CA SER A 67 -0.87 -24.51 -13.87
C SER A 67 -0.39 -25.94 -14.10
N ASP A 68 -0.87 -26.88 -13.30
CA ASP A 68 -0.71 -28.32 -13.59
C ASP A 68 -1.63 -28.67 -14.77
N PHE A 69 -1.29 -28.20 -15.97
CA PHE A 69 -1.79 -28.79 -17.21
C PHE A 69 -0.61 -29.56 -17.82
N ASN A 70 -0.51 -30.83 -17.43
CA ASN A 70 0.17 -31.82 -18.25
C ASN A 70 -0.64 -31.94 -19.55
N ASP A 71 -0.16 -31.31 -20.62
CA ASP A 71 -0.49 -31.77 -21.96
C ASP A 71 0.34 -33.05 -22.20
N ASP A 72 -0.20 -34.19 -21.75
CA ASP A 72 0.23 -35.49 -22.25
C ASP A 72 -0.35 -35.67 -23.67
N ILE A 73 0.55 -35.48 -24.66
CA ILE A 73 0.65 -36.01 -26.04
C ILE A 73 -0.65 -36.12 -26.86
#